data_AF-A0A9E3GW48-F1
#
_entry.id   AF-A0A9E3GW48-F1
#
_cell.length_a   1.000
_cell.length_b   1.000
_cell.length_c   1.000
_cell.angle_alpha   90.00
_cell.angle_beta   90.00
_cell.angle_gamma   90.00
#
_symmetry.space_group_name_H-M   'P 1'
#
loop_
_entity.id
_entity.type
_entity.pdbx_description
1 polymer ?
#
loop_
_entity_poly.entity_id
_entity_poly.type
_entity_poly.pdbx_seq_one_letter_code
_entity_poly.pdbx_strand_id
1 'polypeptide(L)'
;MIRRCAGGDRAALRRLYEGWSARLHGIALRITRQPALAADATHDAFVQVWQQAARFDPARGSGEAWLVSLARYRALDIVRRRGREVLTEEPPEQADPAPDALARLAQSAEGAALQRCLDRLDPERRSVILLAFVQGLSHTDLATRLDAPLGTVKSWIRRGLAALRACLEP
;
A
#
# COMPACT_ATOMS: atom_id res chain seq x y z
N MET A 1 6.12 4.61 -19.35
CA MET A 1 7.25 3.99 -18.62
C MET A 1 7.07 2.48 -18.46
N ILE A 2 6.03 1.99 -17.78
CA ILE A 2 5.82 0.55 -17.55
C ILE A 2 5.79 -0.27 -18.85
N ARG A 3 5.06 0.19 -19.89
CA ARG A 3 5.08 -0.46 -21.22
C ARG A 3 6.46 -0.56 -21.86
N ARG A 4 7.38 0.37 -21.58
CA ARG A 4 8.77 0.29 -22.08
C ARG A 4 9.56 -0.80 -21.34
N CYS A 5 9.34 -0.97 -20.05
CA CYS A 5 9.91 -2.08 -19.29
C CYS A 5 9.43 -3.44 -19.83
N ALA A 6 8.18 -3.54 -20.31
CA ALA A 6 7.67 -4.76 -20.95
C ALA A 6 8.48 -5.14 -22.20
N GLY A 7 9.05 -4.15 -22.91
CA GLY A 7 9.94 -4.36 -24.04
C GLY A 7 11.42 -4.57 -23.65
N GLY A 8 11.75 -4.77 -22.38
CA GLY A 8 13.12 -4.99 -21.91
C GLY A 8 13.97 -3.72 -21.79
N ASP A 9 13.35 -2.53 -21.76
CA ASP A 9 14.08 -1.26 -21.60
C ASP A 9 14.58 -1.08 -20.15
N ARG A 10 15.87 -1.39 -19.93
CA ARG A 10 16.55 -1.23 -18.63
C ARG A 10 16.60 0.23 -18.16
N ALA A 11 16.70 1.19 -19.08
CA ALA A 11 16.70 2.61 -18.71
C ALA A 11 15.30 3.08 -18.28
N ALA A 12 14.24 2.46 -18.79
CA ALA A 12 12.90 2.68 -18.28
C ALA A 12 12.73 2.15 -16.85
N LEU A 13 13.27 0.95 -16.55
CA LEU A 13 13.24 0.40 -15.19
C LEU A 13 14.03 1.27 -14.21
N ARG A 14 15.23 1.72 -14.60
CA ARG A 14 16.07 2.61 -13.78
C ARG A 14 15.33 3.89 -13.38
N ARG A 15 14.70 4.57 -14.35
CA ARG A 15 13.91 5.79 -14.09
C ARG A 15 12.70 5.53 -13.19
N LEU A 16 12.04 4.38 -13.34
CA LEU A 16 10.98 3.99 -12.40
C LEU A 16 11.55 3.80 -10.99
N TYR A 17 12.69 3.14 -10.86
CA TYR A 17 13.36 2.94 -9.57
C TYR A 17 13.73 4.26 -8.91
N GLU A 18 14.43 5.15 -9.63
CA GLU A 18 14.84 6.47 -9.13
C GLU A 18 13.63 7.32 -8.69
N GLY A 19 12.53 7.28 -9.44
CA GLY A 19 11.33 8.06 -9.13
C GLY A 19 10.42 7.48 -8.03
N TRP A 20 10.43 6.17 -7.82
CA TRP A 20 9.44 5.49 -6.95
C TRP A 20 10.02 4.74 -5.75
N SER A 21 11.32 4.42 -5.74
CA SER A 21 11.92 3.58 -4.68
C SER A 21 11.68 4.11 -3.27
N ALA A 22 11.92 5.41 -3.03
CA ALA A 22 11.69 6.01 -1.72
C ALA A 22 10.22 5.90 -1.26
N ARG A 23 9.26 6.10 -2.17
CA ARG A 23 7.82 6.02 -1.87
C ARG A 23 7.38 4.59 -1.59
N LEU A 24 7.82 3.63 -2.41
CA LEU A 24 7.50 2.22 -2.21
C LEU A 24 8.16 1.67 -0.95
N HIS A 25 9.38 2.13 -0.64
CA HIS A 25 10.06 1.79 0.61
C HIS A 25 9.31 2.30 1.83
N GLY A 26 8.84 3.56 1.82
CA GLY A 26 8.03 4.08 2.92
C GLY A 26 6.70 3.32 3.12
N ILE A 27 6.08 2.85 2.04
CA ILE A 27 4.89 1.98 2.12
C ILE A 27 5.26 0.62 2.72
N ALA A 28 6.35 0.01 2.26
CA ALA A 28 6.81 -1.27 2.77
C ALA A 28 7.20 -1.19 4.24
N LEU A 29 7.94 -0.16 4.65
CA LEU A 29 8.39 0.07 6.02
C LEU A 29 7.23 0.16 7.01
N ARG A 30 6.16 0.87 6.63
CA ARG A 30 4.96 1.00 7.46
C ARG A 30 4.22 -0.31 7.68
N ILE A 31 4.39 -1.27 6.77
CA ILE A 31 3.80 -2.62 6.86
C ILE A 31 4.75 -3.57 7.60
N THR A 32 6.04 -3.60 7.24
CA THR A 32 7.02 -4.54 7.80
C THR A 32 7.55 -4.12 9.16
N ARG A 33 7.47 -2.82 9.49
CA ARG A 33 8.05 -2.16 10.66
C ARG A 33 9.56 -2.41 10.84
N GLN A 34 10.24 -2.85 9.79
CA GLN A 34 11.66 -3.22 9.83
C GLN A 34 12.35 -2.78 8.54
N PRO A 35 13.40 -1.92 8.63
CA PRO A 35 14.08 -1.36 7.47
C PRO A 35 14.62 -2.40 6.49
N ALA A 36 15.24 -3.48 6.99
CA ALA A 36 15.78 -4.55 6.15
C ALA A 36 14.67 -5.22 5.31
N LEU A 37 13.58 -5.63 5.96
CA LEU A 37 12.44 -6.24 5.28
C LEU A 37 11.73 -5.28 4.31
N ALA A 38 11.72 -3.99 4.63
CA ALA A 38 11.17 -2.97 3.75
C ALA A 38 12.01 -2.79 2.49
N ALA A 39 13.35 -2.87 2.61
CA ALA A 39 14.27 -2.83 1.49
C ALA A 39 14.06 -4.05 0.57
N ASP A 40 13.94 -5.25 1.15
CA ASP A 40 13.66 -6.50 0.40
C ASP A 40 12.32 -6.43 -0.34
N ALA A 41 11.25 -6.01 0.35
CA ALA A 41 9.94 -5.84 -0.27
C ALA A 41 9.96 -4.84 -1.44
N THR A 42 10.74 -3.77 -1.32
CA THR A 42 10.90 -2.75 -2.36
C THR A 42 11.66 -3.32 -3.55
N HIS A 43 12.77 -4.02 -3.29
CA HIS A 43 13.55 -4.69 -4.32
C HIS A 43 12.69 -5.68 -5.11
N ASP A 44 12.01 -6.58 -4.40
CA ASP A 44 11.13 -7.58 -4.98
C ASP A 44 10.02 -6.95 -5.82
N ALA A 45 9.46 -5.82 -5.37
CA ALA A 45 8.45 -5.10 -6.14
C ALA A 45 8.99 -4.65 -7.50
N PHE A 46 10.22 -4.12 -7.58
CA PHE A 46 10.82 -3.74 -8.86
C PHE A 46 11.21 -4.94 -9.73
N VAL A 47 11.61 -6.06 -9.11
CA VAL A 47 11.78 -7.33 -9.84
C VAL A 47 10.44 -7.77 -10.45
N GLN A 48 9.33 -7.66 -9.71
CA GLN A 48 8.00 -7.95 -10.23
C GLN A 48 7.59 -6.99 -11.34
N VAL A 49 7.93 -5.70 -11.23
CA VAL A 49 7.70 -4.72 -12.31
C VAL A 49 8.38 -5.20 -13.58
N TRP A 50 9.66 -5.60 -13.50
CA TRP A 50 10.39 -6.10 -14.66
C TRP A 50 9.73 -7.33 -15.28
N GLN A 51 9.33 -8.30 -14.45
CA GLN A 51 8.74 -9.57 -14.91
C GLN A 51 7.30 -9.43 -15.41
N GLN A 52 6.53 -8.49 -14.86
CA GLN A 52 5.08 -8.39 -15.08
C GLN A 52 4.66 -7.13 -15.82
N ALA A 53 5.59 -6.26 -16.24
CA ALA A 53 5.27 -5.04 -16.98
C ALA A 53 4.41 -5.30 -18.22
N ALA A 54 4.56 -6.45 -18.89
CA ALA A 54 3.74 -6.84 -20.03
C ALA A 54 2.26 -7.10 -19.67
N ARG A 55 1.96 -7.42 -18.41
CA ARG A 55 0.61 -7.67 -17.89
C ARG A 55 -0.07 -6.40 -17.39
N PHE A 56 0.62 -5.27 -17.37
CA PHE A 56 0.04 -4.00 -16.97
C PHE A 56 -0.99 -3.54 -17.99
N ASP A 57 -2.22 -3.34 -17.51
CA ASP A 57 -3.33 -2.83 -18.30
C ASP A 57 -3.80 -1.48 -17.73
N PRO A 58 -3.61 -0.36 -18.45
CA PRO A 58 -4.05 0.95 -17.99
C PRO A 58 -5.57 1.09 -17.88
N ALA A 59 -6.36 0.22 -18.52
CA ALA A 59 -7.81 0.22 -18.36
C ALA A 59 -8.24 -0.25 -16.96
N ARG A 60 -7.37 -0.99 -16.24
CA ARG A 60 -7.64 -1.53 -14.90
C ARG A 60 -7.16 -0.62 -13.76
N GLY A 61 -6.43 0.45 -14.07
CA GLY A 61 -5.92 1.41 -13.08
C GLY A 61 -4.62 2.08 -13.52
N SER A 62 -4.22 3.09 -12.74
CA SER A 62 -2.98 3.84 -13.02
C SER A 62 -1.73 2.98 -12.75
N GLY A 63 -0.64 3.30 -13.46
CA GLY A 63 0.65 2.65 -13.23
C GLY A 63 1.17 2.86 -11.81
N GLU A 64 0.86 4.00 -11.21
CA GLU A 64 1.21 4.34 -9.83
C GLU A 64 0.51 3.43 -8.82
N ALA A 65 -0.81 3.26 -8.98
CA ALA A 65 -1.59 2.36 -8.13
C ALA A 65 -1.12 0.91 -8.26
N TRP A 66 -0.70 0.50 -9.46
CA TRP A 66 -0.12 -0.82 -9.69
C TRP A 66 1.23 -1.00 -8.96
N LEU A 67 2.14 -0.03 -9.04
CA LEU A 67 3.41 -0.05 -8.30
C LEU A 67 3.20 -0.13 -6.78
N VAL A 68 2.31 0.71 -6.24
CA VAL A 68 1.94 0.71 -4.83
C VAL A 68 1.36 -0.65 -4.41
N SER A 69 0.52 -1.24 -5.26
CA SER A 69 -0.09 -2.55 -4.99
C SER A 69 0.95 -3.67 -4.95
N LEU A 70 1.95 -3.66 -5.84
CA LEU A 70 3.05 -4.63 -5.83
C LEU A 70 3.87 -4.52 -4.53
N ALA A 71 4.30 -3.32 -4.14
CA ALA A 71 5.07 -3.11 -2.92
C ALA A 71 4.30 -3.53 -1.67
N ARG A 72 3.03 -3.11 -1.57
CA ARG A 72 2.16 -3.51 -0.45
C ARG A 72 1.95 -5.01 -0.40
N TYR A 73 1.73 -5.66 -1.55
CA TYR A 73 1.59 -7.11 -1.60
C TYR A 73 2.86 -7.81 -1.09
N ARG A 74 4.04 -7.39 -1.54
CA ARG A 74 5.32 -7.99 -1.12
C ARG A 74 5.56 -7.82 0.38
N ALA A 75 5.34 -6.61 0.90
CA ALA A 75 5.49 -6.33 2.32
C ALA A 75 4.54 -7.18 3.18
N LEU A 76 3.26 -7.31 2.78
CA LEU A 76 2.30 -8.16 3.48
C LEU A 76 2.67 -9.65 3.40
N ASP A 77 3.21 -10.12 2.27
CA ASP A 77 3.66 -11.51 2.12
C ASP A 77 4.84 -11.82 3.05
N ILE A 78 5.82 -10.91 3.15
CA ILE A 78 6.95 -11.03 4.07
C ILE A 78 6.47 -11.08 5.53
N VAL A 79 5.60 -10.16 5.96
CA VAL A 79 5.05 -10.15 7.32
C VAL A 79 4.29 -11.44 7.63
N ARG A 80 3.52 -11.96 6.68
CA ARG A 80 2.77 -13.23 6.85
C ARG A 80 3.69 -14.45 6.95
N ARG A 81 4.73 -14.52 6.11
CA ARG A 81 5.71 -15.60 6.17
C ARG A 81 6.42 -15.60 7.51
N ARG A 82 6.87 -14.42 7.93
CA ARG A 82 7.52 -14.25 9.21
C ARG A 82 6.61 -14.55 10.38
N GLY A 83 5.35 -14.10 10.39
CA GLY A 83 4.39 -14.45 11.44
C GLY A 83 4.16 -15.97 11.60
N ARG A 84 4.41 -16.77 10.55
CA ARG A 84 4.42 -18.24 10.63
C ARG A 84 5.73 -18.80 11.20
N GLU A 85 6.85 -18.11 11.00
CA GLU A 85 8.18 -18.46 11.53
C GLU A 85 8.40 -17.97 12.98
N VAL A 86 7.75 -16.86 13.35
CA VAL A 86 7.88 -16.08 14.60
C VAL A 86 6.97 -16.57 15.74
N LEU A 87 6.27 -17.71 15.59
CA LEU A 87 5.71 -18.45 16.72
C LEU A 87 6.78 -18.88 17.77
N THR A 88 8.04 -18.46 17.61
CA THR A 88 9.18 -18.78 18.46
C THR A 88 9.96 -17.56 18.98
N GLU A 89 9.73 -16.31 18.53
CA GLU A 89 10.52 -15.15 19.02
C GLU A 89 9.90 -13.80 18.60
N GLU A 90 9.42 -12.98 19.55
CA GLU A 90 8.83 -11.66 19.30
C GLU A 90 9.86 -10.65 18.73
N PRO A 91 9.55 -9.93 17.63
CA PRO A 91 10.40 -8.86 17.13
C PRO A 91 10.15 -7.56 17.91
N PRO A 92 11.19 -6.72 18.11
CA PRO A 92 11.02 -5.42 18.76
C PRO A 92 10.16 -4.48 17.90
N GLU A 93 9.20 -3.82 18.54
CA GLU A 93 8.44 -2.72 17.94
C GLU A 93 9.37 -1.51 17.74
N GLN A 94 9.83 -1.29 16.50
CA GLN A 94 10.36 0.01 16.11
C GLN A 94 9.22 0.89 15.62
N ALA A 95 8.95 1.96 16.38
CA ALA A 95 7.99 2.99 16.01
C ALA A 95 8.47 3.73 14.75
N ASP A 96 7.53 3.91 13.81
CA ASP A 96 7.74 4.61 12.55
C ASP A 96 7.87 6.12 12.82
N PRO A 97 8.99 6.80 12.46
CA PRO A 97 9.18 8.23 12.70
C PRO A 97 8.51 9.12 11.66
N ALA A 98 7.55 8.62 10.87
CA ALA A 98 6.95 9.35 9.74
C ALA A 98 5.59 10.05 9.96
N PRO A 99 5.29 10.76 11.08
CA PRO A 99 4.14 11.67 11.15
C PRO A 99 4.18 12.80 10.09
N ASP A 100 5.37 13.25 9.70
CA ASP A 100 5.57 14.49 8.93
C ASP A 100 5.09 14.38 7.47
N ALA A 101 5.31 13.25 6.80
CA ALA A 101 4.92 13.10 5.39
C ALA A 101 3.39 13.09 5.19
N LEU A 102 2.65 12.48 6.11
CA LEU A 102 1.18 12.40 6.05
C LEU A 102 0.54 13.75 6.40
N ALA A 103 1.12 14.46 7.39
CA ALA A 103 0.72 15.81 7.76
C ALA A 103 0.96 16.82 6.62
N ARG A 104 2.06 16.68 5.88
CA ARG A 104 2.35 17.51 4.70
C ARG A 104 1.43 17.18 3.51
N LEU A 105 1.06 15.92 3.31
CA LEU A 105 0.11 15.54 2.27
C LEU A 105 -1.29 16.09 2.57
N ALA A 106 -1.70 16.10 3.84
CA ALA A 106 -2.98 16.67 4.28
C ALA A 106 -3.10 18.19 4.02
N GLN A 107 -1.98 18.89 3.87
CA GLN A 107 -1.95 20.33 3.57
C GLN A 107 -2.09 20.65 2.07
N SER A 108 -2.06 19.65 1.17
CA SER A 108 -2.29 19.88 -0.25
C SER A 108 -3.78 19.99 -0.58
N ALA A 109 -4.14 20.60 -1.71
CA ALA A 109 -5.54 20.67 -2.16
C ALA A 109 -6.16 19.28 -2.35
N GLU A 110 -5.38 18.33 -2.87
CA GLU A 110 -5.74 16.92 -3.02
C GLU A 110 -5.93 16.24 -1.66
N GLY A 111 -5.04 16.51 -0.69
CA GLY A 111 -5.12 15.99 0.67
C GLY A 111 -6.35 16.51 1.41
N ALA A 112 -6.66 17.81 1.26
CA ALA A 112 -7.86 18.40 1.82
C ALA A 112 -9.14 17.81 1.19
N ALA A 113 -9.14 17.54 -0.13
CA ALA A 113 -10.26 16.86 -0.80
C ALA A 113 -10.44 15.42 -0.30
N LEU A 114 -9.35 14.67 -0.19
CA LEU A 114 -9.35 13.32 0.37
C LEU A 114 -9.87 13.31 1.82
N GLN A 115 -9.42 14.26 2.65
CA GLN A 115 -9.85 14.39 4.03
C GLN A 115 -11.36 14.62 4.11
N ARG A 116 -11.90 15.58 3.33
CA ARG A 116 -13.36 15.81 3.25
C ARG A 116 -14.12 14.57 2.82
N CYS A 117 -13.61 13.82 1.84
CA CYS A 117 -14.26 12.59 1.39
C CYS A 117 -14.19 11.45 2.42
N LEU A 118 -13.09 11.34 3.17
CA LEU A 118 -12.97 10.42 4.29
C LEU A 118 -13.94 10.76 5.43
N ASP A 119 -14.16 12.05 5.69
CA ASP A 119 -15.11 12.53 6.70
C ASP A 119 -16.58 12.26 6.31
N ARG A 120 -16.88 12.02 5.03
CA ARG A 120 -18.22 11.63 4.54
C ARG A 120 -18.51 10.14 4.63
N LEU A 121 -17.52 9.30 4.93
CA LEU A 121 -17.72 7.87 5.08
C LEU A 121 -18.29 7.54 6.46
N ASP A 122 -19.07 6.46 6.54
CA ASP A 122 -19.46 5.87 7.81
C ASP A 122 -18.21 5.61 8.68
N PRO A 123 -18.26 5.88 10.01
CA PRO A 123 -17.09 5.77 10.89
C PRO A 123 -16.35 4.43 10.81
N GLU A 124 -17.09 3.32 10.71
CA GLU A 124 -16.53 1.98 10.55
C GLU A 124 -15.74 1.85 9.25
N ARG A 125 -16.27 2.33 8.13
CA ARG A 125 -15.62 2.26 6.81
C ARG A 125 -14.39 3.15 6.77
N ARG A 126 -14.49 4.36 7.34
CA ARG A 126 -13.34 5.26 7.50
C ARG A 126 -12.23 4.59 8.29
N SER A 127 -12.56 4.03 9.46
CA SER A 127 -11.60 3.35 10.34
C SER A 127 -10.90 2.21 9.62
N VAL A 128 -11.66 1.34 8.95
CA VAL A 128 -11.12 0.22 8.18
C VAL A 128 -10.16 0.67 7.08
N ILE A 129 -10.49 1.75 6.34
CA ILE A 129 -9.59 2.29 5.30
C ILE A 129 -8.31 2.84 5.93
N LEU A 130 -8.41 3.64 6.98
CA LEU A 130 -7.25 4.22 7.65
C LEU A 130 -6.33 3.13 8.22
N LEU A 131 -6.90 2.12 8.88
CA LEU A 131 -6.14 1.00 9.40
C LEU A 131 -5.44 0.20 8.28
N ALA A 132 -6.13 -0.02 7.15
CA ALA A 132 -5.56 -0.74 6.01
C ALA A 132 -4.42 0.04 5.32
N PHE A 133 -4.63 1.32 5.01
CA PHE A 133 -3.75 2.08 4.13
C PHE A 133 -2.81 3.04 4.86
N VAL A 134 -3.16 3.48 6.07
CA VAL A 134 -2.30 4.31 6.93
C VAL A 134 -1.53 3.43 7.90
N GLN A 135 -2.18 2.54 8.64
CA GLN A 135 -1.50 1.65 9.60
C GLN A 135 -0.95 0.36 8.98
N GLY A 136 -1.14 0.15 7.67
CA GLY A 136 -0.55 -0.95 6.92
C GLY A 136 -1.18 -2.33 7.17
N LEU A 137 -2.21 -2.44 8.01
CA LEU A 137 -2.80 -3.71 8.44
C LEU A 137 -3.31 -4.55 7.27
N SER A 138 -3.14 -5.86 7.38
CA SER A 138 -3.69 -6.82 6.43
C SER A 138 -5.21 -6.99 6.62
N HIS A 139 -5.92 -7.48 5.59
CA HIS A 139 -7.36 -7.76 5.74
C HIS A 139 -7.67 -8.77 6.86
N THR A 140 -6.74 -9.70 7.11
CA THR A 140 -6.86 -10.67 8.20
C THR A 140 -6.65 -9.98 9.54
N ASP A 141 -5.66 -9.11 9.66
CA ASP A 141 -5.37 -8.37 10.90
C ASP A 141 -6.54 -7.46 11.27
N LEU A 142 -7.16 -6.84 10.26
CA LEU A 142 -8.38 -6.04 10.42
C LEU A 142 -9.56 -6.90 10.88
N ALA A 143 -9.74 -8.10 10.32
CA ALA A 143 -10.79 -9.02 10.73
C ALA A 143 -10.63 -9.42 12.20
N THR A 144 -9.41 -9.74 12.63
CA THR A 144 -9.10 -10.04 14.03
C THR A 144 -9.30 -8.81 14.92
N ARG A 145 -8.77 -7.65 14.53
CA ARG A 145 -8.79 -6.43 15.36
C ARG A 145 -10.19 -5.85 15.54
N LEU A 146 -11.05 -6.01 14.55
CA LEU A 146 -12.43 -5.49 14.55
C LEU A 146 -13.47 -6.54 14.94
N ASP A 147 -13.04 -7.76 15.27
CA ASP A 147 -13.91 -8.91 15.53
C ASP A 147 -15.01 -9.09 14.47
N ALA A 148 -14.59 -9.04 13.19
CA ALA A 148 -15.50 -9.05 12.06
C ALA A 148 -15.10 -10.11 11.03
N PRO A 149 -16.06 -10.77 10.35
CA PRO A 149 -15.73 -11.75 9.31
C PRO A 149 -14.86 -11.15 8.19
N LEU A 150 -13.88 -11.91 7.69
CA LEU A 150 -12.99 -11.46 6.61
C LEU A 150 -13.74 -11.00 5.35
N GLY A 151 -14.87 -11.65 5.03
CA GLY A 151 -15.75 -11.24 3.93
C GLY A 151 -16.34 -9.84 4.14
N THR A 152 -16.72 -9.53 5.38
CA THR A 152 -17.26 -8.22 5.79
C THR A 152 -16.19 -7.15 5.67
N VAL A 153 -14.99 -7.37 6.19
CA VAL A 153 -13.86 -6.43 6.08
C VAL A 153 -13.53 -6.12 4.62
N LYS A 154 -13.43 -7.16 3.76
CA LYS A 154 -13.21 -6.97 2.31
C LYS A 154 -14.33 -6.14 1.67
N SER A 155 -15.58 -6.39 2.04
CA SER A 155 -16.74 -5.65 1.54
C SER A 155 -16.73 -4.18 2.00
N TRP A 156 -16.36 -3.91 3.26
CA TRP A 156 -16.21 -2.55 3.78
C TRP A 156 -15.10 -1.78 3.07
N ILE A 157 -13.91 -2.38 2.89
CA ILE A 157 -12.81 -1.76 2.14
C ILE A 157 -13.24 -1.43 0.71
N ARG A 158 -13.83 -2.41 0.01
CA ARG A 158 -14.27 -2.21 -1.39
C ARG A 158 -15.29 -1.08 -1.50
N ARG A 159 -16.33 -1.09 -0.66
CA ARG A 159 -17.38 -0.06 -0.68
C ARG A 159 -16.84 1.31 -0.26
N GLY A 160 -15.94 1.34 0.72
CA GLY A 160 -15.27 2.55 1.18
C GLY A 160 -14.43 3.19 0.07
N LEU A 161 -13.60 2.40 -0.62
CA LEU A 161 -12.81 2.87 -1.76
C LEU A 161 -13.69 3.36 -2.93
N ALA A 162 -14.79 2.65 -3.21
CA ALA A 162 -15.74 3.08 -4.23
C ALA A 162 -16.40 4.44 -3.88
N ALA A 163 -16.78 4.63 -2.62
CA ALA A 163 -17.35 5.89 -2.15
C ALA A 163 -16.32 7.04 -2.16
N LEU A 164 -15.07 6.78 -1.79
CA LEU A 164 -13.99 7.77 -1.92
C LEU A 164 -13.76 8.17 -3.37
N ARG A 165 -13.73 7.20 -4.28
CA ARG A 165 -13.59 7.47 -5.71
C ARG A 165 -14.72 8.35 -6.22
N ALA A 166 -15.98 8.00 -5.95
CA ALA A 166 -17.14 8.77 -6.36
C ALA A 166 -17.21 10.17 -5.73
N CYS A 167 -16.56 10.38 -4.58
CA CYS A 167 -16.47 11.70 -3.96
C CYS A 167 -15.35 12.58 -4.55
N LEU A 168 -14.28 11.96 -5.05
CA LEU A 168 -13.11 12.65 -5.60
C LEU A 168 -13.21 12.90 -7.11
N GLU A 169 -13.92 12.06 -7.84
CA GLU A 169 -14.28 12.27 -9.25
C GLU A 169 -15.56 13.13 -9.29
N PRO A 170 -15.51 14.41 -9.72
CA PRO A 170 -16.68 15.28 -9.85
C PRO A 170 -17.62 14.86 -10.99
#